data_AF-A0A3S8Z6P3-F1
#
_entry.id   AF-A0A3S8Z6P3-F1
#
_cell.length_a   1.000
_cell.length_b   1.000
_cell.length_c   1.000
_cell.angle_alpha   90.00
_cell.angle_beta   90.00
_cell.angle_gamma   90.00
#
_symmetry.space_group_name_H-M   'P 1'
#
loop_
_entity.id
_entity.type
_entity.pdbx_description
1 polymer ?
#
loop_
_entity_poly.entity_id
_entity_poly.type
_entity_poly.pdbx_seq_one_letter_code
_entity_poly.pdbx_strand_id
1 'polypeptide(L)'
;MGSGCAEPMAPPLFIILRSSLLSSFLAVATTVWGLVMALAPLLQIRLMVQTRDSSNVSLSWMGILVIGYVLWFSYGITSGALPLIIANTVSTLVGIAMIAVILYYRKPSRGAVSAVEDTQGAAA
;
A
#
# COMPACT_ATOMS: atom_id res chain seq x y z
N MET A 1 -50.19 -27.11 23.84
CA MET A 1 -49.09 -27.81 23.15
C MET A 1 -47.91 -26.83 23.00
N GLY A 2 -46.86 -27.07 23.78
CA GLY A 2 -45.46 -26.66 23.63
C GLY A 2 -45.08 -25.32 23.00
N SER A 3 -44.97 -24.27 23.81
CA SER A 3 -44.11 -23.11 23.51
C SER A 3 -42.73 -23.37 24.10
N GLY A 4 -41.82 -23.92 23.30
CA GLY A 4 -40.41 -24.08 23.66
C GLY A 4 -39.72 -22.72 23.64
N CYS A 5 -39.68 -22.04 24.79
CA CYS A 5 -38.77 -20.92 24.99
C CYS A 5 -37.33 -21.45 24.90
N ALA A 6 -36.67 -21.22 23.77
CA ALA A 6 -35.23 -21.42 23.68
C ALA A 6 -34.54 -20.36 24.55
N GLU A 7 -33.98 -20.78 25.69
CA GLU A 7 -33.10 -19.90 26.47
C GLU A 7 -31.85 -19.55 25.65
N PRO A 8 -31.38 -18.28 25.68
CA PRO A 8 -30.11 -17.94 25.06
C PRO A 8 -28.97 -18.59 25.86
N MET A 9 -28.44 -19.69 25.31
CA MET A 9 -27.23 -20.34 25.82
C MET A 9 -26.06 -19.37 25.69
N ALA A 10 -25.77 -18.63 26.77
CA ALA A 10 -24.63 -17.73 26.84
C ALA A 10 -23.33 -18.53 26.57
N PRO A 11 -22.49 -18.11 25.61
CA PRO A 11 -21.29 -18.86 25.27
C PRO A 11 -20.34 -18.93 26.49
N PRO A 12 -19.70 -20.08 26.74
CA PRO A 12 -18.84 -20.25 27.91
C PRO A 12 -17.68 -19.25 27.88
N LEU A 13 -17.36 -18.69 29.06
CA LEU A 13 -16.37 -17.62 29.25
C LEU A 13 -15.00 -17.92 28.62
N PHE A 14 -14.60 -19.19 28.58
CA PHE A 14 -13.38 -19.64 27.91
C PHE A 14 -13.37 -19.35 26.39
N ILE A 15 -14.51 -19.46 25.71
CA ILE A 15 -14.64 -19.16 24.26
C ILE A 15 -14.56 -17.64 24.02
N ILE A 16 -15.18 -16.83 24.90
CA ILE A 16 -15.11 -15.37 24.85
C ILE A 16 -13.67 -14.88 25.13
N LEU A 17 -12.99 -15.50 26.11
CA LEU A 17 -11.61 -15.15 26.46
C LEU A 17 -10.62 -15.57 25.35
N ARG A 18 -10.77 -16.78 24.79
CA ARG A 18 -9.95 -17.25 23.64
C ARG A 18 -10.14 -16.36 22.41
N SER A 19 -11.38 -15.98 22.10
CA SER A 19 -11.66 -15.09 20.96
C SER A 19 -11.08 -13.69 21.17
N SER A 20 -11.18 -13.14 22.37
CA SER A 20 -10.60 -11.82 22.70
C SER A 20 -9.06 -11.80 22.60
N LEU A 21 -8.39 -12.85 23.09
CA LEU A 21 -6.92 -12.97 23.00
C LEU A 21 -6.45 -13.13 21.56
N LEU A 22 -7.14 -13.95 20.77
CA LEU A 22 -6.83 -14.15 19.35
C LEU A 22 -7.01 -12.85 18.56
N SER A 23 -8.12 -12.14 18.75
CA SER A 23 -8.36 -10.84 18.12
C SER A 23 -7.29 -9.81 18.45
N SER A 24 -6.85 -9.76 19.71
CA SER A 24 -5.80 -8.83 20.15
C SER A 24 -4.44 -9.16 19.52
N PHE A 25 -4.07 -10.45 19.50
CA PHE A 25 -2.84 -10.90 18.86
C PHE A 25 -2.83 -10.58 17.36
N LEU A 26 -3.93 -10.90 16.66
CA LEU A 26 -4.08 -10.62 15.24
C LEU A 26 -4.02 -9.11 14.96
N ALA A 27 -4.65 -8.28 15.79
CA ALA A 27 -4.58 -6.83 15.66
C ALA A 27 -3.13 -6.31 15.76
N VAL A 28 -2.37 -6.77 16.75
CA VAL A 28 -0.95 -6.38 16.90
C VAL A 28 -0.12 -6.89 15.72
N ALA A 29 -0.24 -8.18 15.37
CA ALA A 29 0.52 -8.79 14.29
C ALA A 29 0.26 -8.11 12.94
N THR A 30 -1.00 -7.84 12.61
CA THR A 30 -1.40 -7.15 11.37
C THR A 30 -0.94 -5.70 11.34
N THR A 31 -0.97 -5.00 12.48
CA THR A 31 -0.44 -3.62 12.56
C THR A 31 1.07 -3.59 12.31
N VAL A 32 1.82 -4.48 12.97
CA VAL A 32 3.27 -4.59 12.80
C VAL A 32 3.62 -4.96 11.36
N TRP A 33 2.94 -5.97 10.81
CA TRP A 33 3.17 -6.39 9.42
C TRP A 33 2.79 -5.29 8.42
N GLY A 34 1.69 -4.57 8.65
CA GLY A 34 1.28 -3.43 7.84
C GLY A 34 2.35 -2.33 7.78
N LEU A 35 3.01 -2.04 8.91
CA LEU A 35 4.14 -1.09 8.96
C LEU A 35 5.37 -1.60 8.21
N VAL A 36 5.70 -2.88 8.33
CA VAL A 36 6.80 -3.48 7.56
C VAL A 36 6.54 -3.36 6.06
N MET A 37 5.32 -3.67 5.61
CA MET A 37 4.91 -3.54 4.22
C MET A 37 4.92 -2.08 3.75
N ALA A 38 4.51 -1.13 4.61
CA ALA A 38 4.54 0.30 4.32
C ALA A 38 5.97 0.82 4.07
N LEU A 39 6.97 0.22 4.74
CA LEU A 39 8.37 0.59 4.60
C LEU A 39 9.10 -0.16 3.48
N ALA A 40 8.56 -1.28 2.99
CA ALA A 40 9.18 -2.10 1.94
C ALA A 40 9.62 -1.30 0.67
N PRO A 41 8.87 -0.29 0.18
CA PRO A 41 9.31 0.47 -0.98
C PRO A 41 10.62 1.25 -0.78
N LEU A 42 11.04 1.50 0.47
CA LEU A 42 12.35 2.09 0.77
C LEU A 42 13.52 1.24 0.26
N LEU A 43 13.35 -0.09 0.19
CA LEU A 43 14.36 -0.98 -0.38
C LEU A 43 14.52 -0.71 -1.89
N GLN A 44 13.41 -0.52 -2.60
CA GLN A 44 13.43 -0.17 -4.02
C GLN A 44 14.00 1.23 -4.26
N ILE A 45 13.69 2.19 -3.37
CA ILE A 45 14.31 3.52 -3.40
C ILE A 45 15.85 3.41 -3.27
N ARG A 46 16.35 2.64 -2.29
CA ARG A 46 17.80 2.44 -2.12
C ARG A 46 18.44 1.88 -3.38
N LEU A 47 17.80 0.89 -4.00
CA LEU A 47 18.29 0.30 -5.24
C LEU A 47 18.34 1.35 -6.37
N MET A 48 17.27 2.13 -6.58
CA MET A 48 17.24 3.19 -7.61
C MET A 48 18.30 4.27 -7.37
N VAL A 49 18.55 4.65 -6.10
CA VAL A 49 19.59 5.64 -5.76
C VAL A 49 20.98 5.09 -6.05
N GLN A 50 21.22 3.80 -5.77
CA GLN A 50 22.51 3.14 -6.05
C GLN A 50 22.77 2.99 -7.55
N THR A 51 21.77 2.56 -8.32
CA THR A 51 21.89 2.36 -9.78
C THR A 51 21.76 3.66 -10.57
N ARG A 52 21.22 4.71 -9.94
CA ARG A 52 20.81 5.97 -10.58
C ARG A 52 19.92 5.76 -11.80
N ASP A 53 19.04 4.77 -11.74
CA ASP A 53 18.14 4.42 -12.83
C ASP A 53 16.78 3.94 -12.31
N SER A 54 15.71 4.49 -12.88
CA SER A 54 14.31 4.12 -12.60
C SER A 54 13.58 3.57 -13.83
N SER A 55 14.30 3.28 -14.93
CA SER A 55 13.74 2.78 -16.20
C SER A 55 12.84 1.54 -16.04
N ASN A 56 13.22 0.63 -15.15
CA ASN A 56 12.49 -0.62 -14.89
C ASN A 56 11.37 -0.49 -13.84
N VAL A 57 11.12 0.71 -13.31
CA VAL A 57 10.11 0.93 -12.26
C VAL A 57 8.91 1.68 -12.83
N SER A 58 7.76 1.02 -12.81
CA SER A 58 6.50 1.59 -13.29
C SER A 58 6.03 2.76 -12.42
N LEU A 59 5.87 3.94 -13.03
CA LEU A 59 5.26 5.10 -12.34
C LEU A 59 3.82 4.81 -11.97
N SER A 60 3.08 4.25 -12.92
CA SER A 60 1.63 4.08 -12.84
C SER A 60 1.26 3.10 -11.74
N TRP A 61 2.04 2.03 -11.58
CA TRP A 61 1.89 1.10 -10.47
C TRP A 61 1.98 1.84 -9.13
N MET A 62 3.00 2.68 -8.96
CA MET A 62 3.17 3.42 -7.72
C MET A 62 2.09 4.48 -7.52
N GLY A 63 1.66 5.15 -8.60
CA GLY A 63 0.56 6.11 -8.56
C GLY A 63 -0.76 5.48 -8.11
N ILE A 64 -1.10 4.31 -8.66
CA ILE A 64 -2.29 3.54 -8.25
C ILE A 64 -2.22 3.17 -6.76
N LEU A 65 -1.05 2.72 -6.29
CA LEU A 65 -0.86 2.38 -4.88
C LEU A 65 -1.05 3.59 -3.96
N VAL A 66 -0.47 4.74 -4.30
CA VAL A 66 -0.63 5.97 -3.50
C VAL A 66 -2.11 6.39 -3.41
N ILE A 67 -2.84 6.35 -4.52
CA ILE A 67 -4.29 6.61 -4.52
C ILE A 67 -5.01 5.62 -3.58
N GLY A 68 -4.67 4.33 -3.69
CA GLY A 68 -5.18 3.29 -2.81
C GLY A 68 -4.91 3.56 -1.33
N TYR A 69 -3.68 3.93 -0.96
CA TYR A 69 -3.32 4.25 0.42
C TYR A 69 -4.12 5.44 0.97
N VAL A 70 -4.33 6.49 0.18
CA VAL A 70 -5.15 7.63 0.58
C VAL A 70 -6.61 7.21 0.81
N LEU A 71 -7.17 6.35 -0.05
CA LEU A 71 -8.52 5.82 0.13
C LEU A 71 -8.63 4.98 1.41
N TRP A 72 -7.68 4.07 1.64
CA TRP A 72 -7.65 3.23 2.84
C TRP A 72 -7.44 4.03 4.13
N PHE A 73 -6.61 5.05 4.10
CA PHE A 73 -6.45 6.01 5.20
C PHE A 73 -7.77 6.72 5.51
N SER A 74 -8.44 7.25 4.47
CA SER A 74 -9.72 7.95 4.61
C SER A 74 -10.80 7.03 5.18
N TYR A 75 -10.87 5.78 4.68
CA TYR A 75 -11.74 4.76 5.23
C TYR A 75 -11.42 4.47 6.70
N GLY A 76 -10.15 4.32 7.05
CA GLY A 76 -9.70 4.12 8.43
C GLY A 76 -10.17 5.22 9.38
N ILE A 77 -10.16 6.48 8.95
CA ILE A 77 -10.71 7.61 9.71
C ILE A 77 -12.22 7.40 9.94
N THR A 78 -12.98 7.14 8.87
CA THR A 78 -14.44 6.97 8.98
C THR A 78 -14.85 5.76 9.81
N SER A 79 -14.02 4.73 9.86
CA SER A 79 -14.28 3.49 10.62
C SER A 79 -13.62 3.44 12.00
N GLY A 80 -12.86 4.48 12.40
CA GLY A 80 -12.13 4.49 13.68
C GLY A 80 -10.99 3.45 13.77
N ALA A 81 -10.50 2.95 12.63
CA ALA A 81 -9.52 1.86 12.57
C ALA A 81 -8.07 2.39 12.62
N LEU A 82 -7.56 2.65 13.82
CA LEU A 82 -6.20 3.18 14.04
C LEU A 82 -5.09 2.41 13.29
N PRO A 83 -5.05 1.06 13.25
CA PRO A 83 -4.04 0.33 12.48
C PRO A 83 -3.99 0.72 11.01
N LEU A 84 -5.17 0.93 10.41
CA LEU A 84 -5.33 1.25 9.01
C LEU A 84 -4.89 2.69 8.71
N ILE A 85 -5.22 3.61 9.62
CA ILE A 85 -4.77 5.01 9.56
C ILE A 85 -3.24 5.05 9.57
N ILE A 86 -2.62 4.48 10.62
CA ILE A 86 -1.16 4.53 10.83
C ILE A 86 -0.41 3.91 9.63
N ALA A 87 -0.78 2.68 9.24
CA ALA A 87 -0.09 1.98 8.16
C ALA A 87 -0.21 2.74 6.83
N ASN A 88 -1.39 3.24 6.47
CA ASN A 88 -1.59 3.92 5.19
C ASN A 88 -1.03 5.35 5.17
N THR A 89 -0.92 6.03 6.31
CA THR A 89 -0.16 7.29 6.38
C THR A 89 1.31 7.05 6.03
N VAL A 90 1.95 6.05 6.64
CA VAL A 90 3.35 5.70 6.34
C VAL A 90 3.52 5.28 4.88
N SER A 91 2.64 4.40 4.38
CA SER A 91 2.67 3.96 2.97
C SER A 91 2.53 5.12 1.99
N THR A 92 1.67 6.10 2.30
CA THR A 92 1.48 7.29 1.45
C THR A 92 2.75 8.14 1.40
N LEU A 93 3.36 8.41 2.56
CA LEU A 93 4.60 9.20 2.64
C LEU A 93 5.77 8.53 1.92
N VAL A 94 5.98 7.24 2.19
CA VAL A 94 7.00 6.43 1.51
C VAL A 94 6.70 6.37 0.01
N GLY A 95 5.43 6.27 -0.37
CA GLY A 95 5.03 6.20 -1.77
C GLY A 95 5.25 7.49 -2.55
N ILE A 96 4.96 8.63 -1.94
CA ILE A 96 5.30 9.94 -2.51
C ILE A 96 6.82 10.08 -2.67
N ALA A 97 7.60 9.69 -1.66
CA ALA A 97 9.06 9.69 -1.75
C ALA A 97 9.55 8.79 -2.89
N MET A 98 8.97 7.61 -3.06
CA MET A 98 9.30 6.72 -4.16
C MET A 98 8.97 7.33 -5.52
N ILE A 99 7.81 7.95 -5.69
CA ILE A 99 7.43 8.66 -6.92
C ILE A 99 8.46 9.76 -7.23
N ALA A 100 8.85 10.56 -6.23
CA ALA A 100 9.85 11.60 -6.41
C ALA A 100 11.20 11.03 -6.91
N VAL A 101 11.66 9.92 -6.32
CA VAL A 101 12.90 9.24 -6.73
C VAL A 101 12.79 8.65 -8.14
N ILE A 102 11.65 8.04 -8.45
CA ILE A 102 11.38 7.49 -9.79
C ILE A 102 11.48 8.60 -10.83
N LEU A 103 10.87 9.77 -10.58
CA LEU A 103 10.90 10.90 -11.50
C LEU A 103 12.30 11.50 -11.62
N TYR A 104 13.04 11.60 -10.52
CA TYR A 104 14.40 12.13 -10.51
C TYR A 104 15.38 11.30 -11.36
N TYR A 105 15.30 9.96 -11.29
CA TYR A 105 16.16 9.06 -12.05
C TYR A 105 15.56 8.61 -13.40
N ARG A 106 14.44 9.20 -13.83
CA ARG A 106 13.82 8.85 -15.12
C ARG A 106 14.63 9.47 -16.26
N LYS A 107 15.17 8.62 -17.13
CA LYS A 107 15.78 9.07 -18.39
C LYS A 107 14.67 9.35 -19.42
N PRO A 108 14.74 10.45 -20.19
CA PRO A 108 13.82 10.68 -21.30
C PRO A 108 13.85 9.51 -22.28
N SER A 109 12.68 8.97 -22.62
CA SER A 109 12.56 7.84 -23.54
C SER A 109 13.16 8.22 -24.89
N ARG A 110 14.29 7.57 -25.23
CA ARG A 110 15.06 7.83 -26.46
C ARG A 110 14.25 7.58 -27.75
N GLY A 111 13.12 6.86 -27.66
CA GLY A 111 12.23 6.58 -28.79
C GLY A 111 11.49 7.79 -29.37
N ALA A 112 11.34 8.89 -28.63
CA ALA A 112 10.78 10.13 -29.18
C ALA A 112 11.77 10.85 -30.12
N VAL A 113 13.09 10.64 -29.92
CA VAL A 113 14.14 11.25 -30.74
C VAL A 113 14.28 10.53 -32.08
N SER A 114 14.24 9.19 -32.09
CA SER A 114 14.28 8.40 -33.32
C SER A 114 13.06 8.63 -34.21
N ALA A 115 11.86 8.78 -33.64
CA ALA A 115 10.67 9.10 -34.44
C ALA A 115 10.75 10.48 -35.11
N VAL A 116 11.42 11.45 -34.49
CA VAL A 116 11.66 12.78 -35.08
C VAL A 116 12.73 12.70 -36.18
N GLU A 117 13.77 11.90 -35.98
CA GLU A 117 14.84 11.68 -36.94
C GLU A 117 14.35 10.92 -38.19
N ASP A 118 13.51 9.89 -37.99
CA ASP A 118 12.86 9.14 -39.08
C ASP A 118 11.86 10.01 -39.85
N THR A 119 11.09 10.86 -39.15
CA THR A 119 10.14 11.78 -39.79
C THR A 119 10.88 12.89 -40.58
N GLN A 120 12.03 13.36 -40.08
CA GLN A 120 12.85 14.37 -40.77
C GLN A 120 13.65 13.79 -41.95
N GLY A 121 14.14 12.55 -41.84
CA GLY A 121 14.80 11.85 -42.94
C GLY A 121 13.86 11.42 -44.08
N ALA A 122 12.58 11.20 -43.77
CA ALA A 122 11.55 10.91 -44.77
C ALA A 122 11.01 12.17 -45.50
N ALA A 123 11.33 13.37 -45.01
CA ALA A 123 10.88 14.65 -45.56
C ALA A 123 11.97 15.39 -46.37
N ALA A 124 13.16 14.79 -46.55
CA ALA A 124 14.29 15.31 -47.32
C ALA A 124 14.49 14.51 -48.61
#